data_AF-A0A1K1NWI5-F1
#
_entry.id   AF-A0A1K1NWI5-F1
#
_cell.length_a   1.000
_cell.length_b   1.000
_cell.length_c   1.000
_cell.angle_alpha   90.00
_cell.angle_beta   90.00
_cell.angle_gamma   90.00
#
_symmetry.space_group_name_H-M   'P 1'
#
loop_
_entity.id
_entity.type
_entity.pdbx_description
1 polymer ?
#
loop_
_entity_poly.entity_id
_entity_poly.type
_entity_poly.pdbx_seq_one_letter_code
_entity_poly.pdbx_strand_id
1 'polypeptide(L)'
;MNKATAIIYTRVSTLRQAEEGLPIESQIEQCHKRAAGLDASVLQVFCDAGISGRTDDRPGFQDAVAYCKTHHVDYFICWSTSRFARNKVDAAFHKLQLKKRGTRVVYVNIDLDSDTDSGWMMESMLEVIDEHFSRQISADTLRSMTKNARDGFFNGGRVPFGYSAVPEGKRKRLTILEDEAQIVREIFDLYVAGMGCKLIAVQLNESTRLRRDFKKWNKNLVAATLKNEVYTGKTIFNRTNHLTGKIRPRKNWIITQSHPAIIEEEIFMRTQELFEERAPSGNGGSPHSQ
;
A
#
# COMPACT_ATOMS: atom_id res chain seq x y z
N MET A 1 33.86 4.23 7.26
CA MET A 1 32.53 3.64 7.49
C MET A 1 31.57 4.79 7.71
N ASN A 2 30.40 4.81 7.05
CA ASN A 2 29.43 5.87 7.28
C ASN A 2 28.82 5.67 8.67
N LYS A 3 28.92 6.70 9.51
CA LYS A 3 28.28 6.72 10.84
C LYS A 3 26.77 6.62 10.66
N ALA A 4 26.10 5.83 11.50
CA ALA A 4 24.63 5.72 11.46
C ALA A 4 24.00 7.10 11.67
N THR A 5 22.80 7.33 11.14
CA THR A 5 22.11 8.61 11.23
C THR A 5 20.87 8.54 12.10
N ALA A 6 20.62 9.59 12.88
CA ALA A 6 19.47 9.68 13.76
C ALA A 6 18.72 11.01 13.58
N ILE A 7 17.43 11.00 13.88
CA ILE A 7 16.69 12.21 14.21
C ILE A 7 16.12 12.10 15.61
N ILE A 8 15.90 13.24 16.25
CA ILE A 8 15.31 13.33 17.59
C ILE A 8 13.93 13.97 17.47
N TYR A 9 12.95 13.45 18.20
CA TYR A 9 11.66 14.08 18.38
C TYR A 9 11.29 14.23 19.86
N THR A 10 10.97 15.45 20.27
CA THR A 10 10.56 15.78 21.64
C THR A 10 9.23 16.53 21.68
N ARG A 11 8.48 16.38 22.77
CA ARG A 11 7.24 17.15 22.99
C ARG A 11 7.00 17.47 24.45
N VAL A 12 6.26 18.53 24.68
CA VAL A 12 5.73 18.90 26.01
C VAL A 12 4.22 19.07 25.91
N SER A 13 3.47 18.44 26.81
CA SER A 13 2.09 18.83 27.07
C SER A 13 2.08 20.13 27.87
N THR A 14 1.03 20.93 27.72
CA THR A 14 0.85 22.22 28.40
C THR A 14 1.09 22.13 29.91
N LEU A 15 1.36 23.30 30.51
CA LEU A 15 1.69 23.64 31.92
C LEU A 15 1.06 22.81 33.07
N ARG A 16 0.11 21.91 32.82
CA ARG A 16 -0.52 21.03 33.81
C ARG A 16 0.15 19.65 34.01
N GLN A 17 1.14 19.28 33.19
CA GLN A 17 1.93 18.05 33.37
C GLN A 17 3.43 18.32 33.67
N ALA A 18 3.78 19.56 34.01
CA ALA A 18 5.13 19.92 34.42
C ALA A 18 5.54 19.33 35.79
N GLU A 19 4.60 18.69 36.51
CA GLU A 19 4.90 18.03 37.79
C GLU A 19 5.39 16.58 37.65
N GLU A 20 5.23 15.91 36.48
CA GLU A 20 5.67 14.51 36.28
C GLU A 20 6.54 14.27 35.02
N GLY A 21 6.66 15.24 34.10
CA GLY A 21 7.41 15.09 32.85
C GLY A 21 8.75 15.83 32.82
N LEU A 22 9.79 15.21 32.25
CA LEU A 22 11.07 15.88 32.00
C LEU A 22 10.91 17.09 31.05
N PRO A 23 11.56 18.23 31.35
CA PRO A 23 11.61 19.40 30.46
C PRO A 23 12.08 19.04 29.05
N ILE A 24 11.67 19.83 28.04
CA ILE A 24 12.02 19.53 26.64
C ILE A 24 13.53 19.50 26.42
N GLU A 25 14.26 20.39 27.08
CA GLU A 25 15.72 20.46 27.03
C GLU A 25 16.36 19.18 27.59
N SER A 26 15.87 18.70 28.74
CA SER A 26 16.33 17.44 29.32
C SER A 26 15.98 16.23 28.44
N GLN A 27 14.81 16.24 27.77
CA GLN A 27 14.47 15.20 26.79
C GLN A 27 15.45 15.21 25.61
N ILE A 28 15.76 16.39 25.06
CA ILE A 28 16.71 16.56 23.95
C ILE A 28 18.09 16.04 24.37
N GLU A 29 18.59 16.47 25.54
CA GLU A 29 19.89 16.04 26.07
C GLU A 29 19.99 14.51 26.18
N GLN A 30 18.96 13.87 26.75
CA GLN A 30 18.94 12.42 26.92
C GLN A 30 18.79 11.68 25.57
N CYS A 31 18.05 12.25 24.61
CA CYS A 31 18.01 11.71 23.25
C CYS A 31 19.38 11.81 22.56
N HIS A 32 20.13 12.89 22.77
CA HIS A 32 21.51 13.01 22.27
C HIS A 32 22.45 11.99 22.91
N LYS A 33 22.34 11.75 24.23
CA LYS A 33 23.09 10.69 24.92
C LYS A 33 22.78 9.31 24.34
N ARG A 34 21.51 9.01 24.08
CA ARG A 34 21.10 7.75 23.44
C ARG A 34 21.63 7.63 22.01
N ALA A 35 21.60 8.70 21.21
CA ALA A 35 22.17 8.72 19.87
C ALA A 35 23.69 8.43 19.89
N ALA A 36 24.41 9.04 20.84
CA ALA A 36 25.84 8.79 21.01
C ALA A 36 26.13 7.33 21.38
N GLY A 37 25.32 6.73 22.28
CA GLY A 37 25.43 5.30 22.63
C GLY A 37 25.15 4.34 21.46
N LEU A 38 24.41 4.77 20.45
CA LEU A 38 24.16 4.02 19.20
C LEU A 38 25.21 4.30 18.11
N ASP A 39 26.25 5.07 18.43
CA ASP A 39 27.20 5.64 17.47
C ASP A 39 26.52 6.31 16.26
N ALA A 40 25.42 7.03 16.52
CA ALA A 40 24.63 7.71 15.51
C ALA A 40 24.85 9.24 15.51
N SER A 41 24.98 9.83 14.33
CA SER A 41 25.00 11.28 14.14
C SER A 41 23.59 11.83 14.04
N VAL A 42 23.24 12.79 14.90
CA VAL A 42 21.93 13.44 14.87
C VAL A 42 21.89 14.43 13.71
N LEU A 43 21.00 14.19 12.74
CA LEU A 43 20.80 15.04 11.57
C LEU A 43 19.91 16.24 11.87
N GLN A 44 18.85 16.01 12.65
CA GLN A 44 17.85 17.04 12.94
C GLN A 44 17.09 16.71 14.23
N VAL A 45 16.71 17.77 14.96
CA VAL A 45 15.85 17.71 16.14
C VAL A 45 14.52 18.36 15.79
N PHE A 46 13.43 17.62 15.99
CA PHE A 46 12.07 18.08 15.79
C PHE A 46 11.40 18.24 17.15
N CYS A 47 10.65 19.33 17.35
CA CYS A 47 10.00 19.59 18.62
C CYS A 47 8.56 20.05 18.43
N ASP A 48 7.67 19.60 19.32
CA ASP A 48 6.35 20.20 19.52
C ASP A 48 6.33 20.90 20.89
N ALA A 49 6.55 22.22 20.88
CA ALA A 49 6.46 23.08 22.05
C ALA A 49 5.02 23.60 22.22
N GLY A 50 4.44 23.39 23.41
CA GLY A 50 3.05 23.76 23.70
C GLY A 50 2.83 25.27 23.78
N ILE A 51 2.56 25.92 22.64
CA ILE A 51 2.01 27.28 22.59
C ILE A 51 0.49 27.16 22.44
N SER A 52 -0.22 27.58 23.49
CA SER A 52 -1.67 27.84 23.55
C SER A 52 -2.59 26.79 22.93
N GLY A 53 -3.34 26.08 23.77
CA GLY A 53 -4.31 25.08 23.35
C GLY A 53 -5.19 25.51 22.18
N ARG A 54 -5.00 24.87 21.02
CA ARG A 54 -6.09 24.51 20.08
C ARG A 54 -5.67 23.63 18.91
N THR A 55 -4.38 23.38 18.69
CA THR A 55 -3.96 22.55 17.56
C THR A 55 -3.23 21.31 18.06
N ASP A 56 -4.01 20.23 18.17
CA ASP A 56 -3.58 18.87 18.45
C ASP A 56 -2.93 18.23 17.20
N ASP A 57 -2.26 19.02 16.36
CA ASP A 57 -1.83 18.63 15.00
C ASP A 57 -0.43 18.02 14.96
N ARG A 58 0.37 18.19 16.03
CA ARG A 58 1.76 17.69 16.16
C ARG A 58 2.60 17.94 14.88
N PRO A 59 2.69 19.19 14.41
CA PRO A 59 3.38 19.51 13.16
C PRO A 59 4.84 19.02 13.18
N GLY A 60 5.55 19.17 14.31
CA GLY A 60 6.93 18.69 14.44
C GLY A 60 7.05 17.17 14.30
N PHE A 61 6.04 16.41 14.76
CA PHE A 61 6.02 14.96 14.54
C PHE A 61 5.77 14.62 13.07
N GLN A 62 4.82 15.31 12.42
CA GLN A 62 4.53 15.11 11.01
C GLN A 62 5.76 15.43 10.14
N ASP A 63 6.46 16.51 10.46
CA ASP A 63 7.70 16.93 9.81
C ASP A 63 8.82 15.90 10.03
N ALA A 64 8.97 15.37 11.24
CA ALA A 64 9.94 14.31 11.54
C ALA A 64 9.68 13.04 10.70
N VAL A 65 8.41 12.61 10.62
CA VAL A 65 8.02 11.47 9.80
C VAL A 65 8.19 11.75 8.32
N ALA A 66 7.90 12.97 7.86
CA ALA A 66 8.10 13.39 6.47
C ALA A 66 9.59 13.42 6.11
N TYR A 67 10.45 13.87 7.02
CA TYR A 67 11.90 13.87 6.87
C TYR A 67 12.44 12.45 6.65
N CYS A 68 12.00 11.47 7.44
CA CYS A 68 12.34 10.06 7.24
C CYS A 68 11.80 9.45 5.94
N LYS A 69 10.85 10.10 5.25
CA LYS A 69 10.37 9.65 3.93
C LYS A 69 11.27 10.11 2.79
N THR A 70 11.96 11.24 2.97
CA THR A 70 12.79 11.88 1.95
C THR A 70 14.29 11.67 2.16
N HIS A 71 14.70 11.41 3.40
CA HIS A 71 16.09 11.17 3.80
C HIS A 71 16.26 9.76 4.36
N HIS A 72 17.45 9.19 4.17
CA HIS A 72 17.82 7.95 4.85
C HIS A 72 18.20 8.24 6.30
N VAL A 73 17.41 7.69 7.22
CA VAL A 73 17.58 7.84 8.67
C VAL A 73 17.54 6.47 9.31
N ASP A 74 18.60 6.07 10.02
CA ASP A 74 18.65 4.77 10.70
C ASP A 74 17.77 4.77 11.97
N TYR A 75 17.82 5.85 12.75
CA TYR A 75 17.14 5.92 14.05
C TYR A 75 16.20 7.12 14.20
N PHE A 76 14.98 6.85 14.64
CA PHE A 76 14.03 7.84 15.13
C PHE A 76 14.01 7.77 16.66
N ILE A 77 14.64 8.73 17.33
CA ILE A 77 14.81 8.73 18.79
C ILE A 77 13.75 9.64 19.43
N CYS A 78 13.05 9.14 20.43
CA CYS A 78 12.16 9.98 21.25
C CYS A 78 12.12 9.51 22.69
N TRP A 79 11.62 10.38 23.59
CA TRP A 79 11.66 10.09 25.02
C TRP A 79 10.93 8.79 25.40
N SER A 80 9.72 8.57 24.89
CA SER A 80 8.88 7.42 25.25
C SER A 80 7.86 7.05 24.17
N THR A 81 7.21 5.91 24.34
CA THR A 81 6.08 5.47 23.50
C THR A 81 4.95 6.51 23.47
N SER A 82 4.63 7.11 24.62
CA SER A 82 3.64 8.18 24.71
C SER A 82 4.07 9.46 24.01
N ARG A 83 5.38 9.71 23.85
CA ARG A 83 5.89 10.80 23.02
C ARG A 83 5.81 10.47 21.54
N PHE A 84 5.96 9.22 21.13
CA PHE A 84 5.84 8.81 19.73
C PHE A 84 4.40 8.89 19.20
N ALA A 85 3.42 8.34 19.90
CA ALA A 85 2.03 8.34 19.44
C ALA A 85 0.99 8.41 20.55
N ARG A 86 -0.21 8.89 20.22
CA ARG A 86 -1.33 9.09 21.16
C ARG A 86 -2.00 7.81 21.59
N ASN A 87 -2.16 6.88 20.66
CA ASN A 87 -2.77 5.59 20.89
C ASN A 87 -1.94 4.49 20.20
N LYS A 88 -2.24 3.25 20.56
CA LYS A 88 -1.51 2.07 20.08
C LYS A 88 -1.63 1.87 18.56
N VAL A 89 -2.75 2.29 17.97
CA VAL A 89 -3.01 2.16 16.52
C VAL A 89 -2.12 3.12 15.73
N ASP A 90 -2.06 4.39 16.15
CA ASP A 90 -1.21 5.41 15.54
C ASP A 90 0.27 5.04 15.69
N ALA A 91 0.67 4.52 16.86
CA ALA A 91 2.01 4.03 17.10
C ALA A 91 2.40 2.94 16.08
N ALA A 92 1.55 1.93 15.94
CA ALA A 92 1.81 0.82 15.03
C ALA A 92 1.85 1.27 13.56
N PHE A 93 0.95 2.18 13.15
CA PHE A 93 0.94 2.72 11.80
C PHE A 93 2.25 3.45 11.46
N HIS A 94 2.68 4.39 12.31
CA HIS A 94 3.91 5.16 12.07
C HIS A 94 5.17 4.29 12.14
N LYS A 95 5.26 3.37 13.11
CA LYS A 95 6.36 2.39 13.19
C LYS A 95 6.48 1.57 11.90
N LEU A 96 5.36 1.08 11.36
CA LEU A 96 5.36 0.29 10.13
C LEU A 96 5.86 1.10 8.92
N GLN A 97 5.45 2.37 8.82
CA GLN A 97 5.90 3.26 7.74
C GLN A 97 7.41 3.54 7.83
N LEU A 98 7.92 3.81 9.04
CA LEU A 98 9.35 4.04 9.29
C LEU A 98 10.18 2.78 9.01
N LYS A 99 9.73 1.60 9.49
CA LYS A 99 10.40 0.31 9.25
C LYS A 99 10.54 -0.01 7.77
N LYS A 100 9.53 0.28 6.95
CA LYS A 100 9.58 0.12 5.48
C LYS A 100 10.66 0.97 4.80
N ARG A 101 11.14 2.02 5.48
CA ARG A 101 12.21 2.91 5.01
C ARG A 101 13.57 2.62 5.65
N GLY A 102 13.65 1.58 6.48
CA GLY A 102 14.86 1.23 7.22
C GLY A 102 15.05 1.98 8.54
N THR A 103 14.11 2.85 8.93
CA THR A 103 14.21 3.61 10.18
C THR A 103 13.67 2.82 11.37
N ARG A 104 14.49 2.64 12.40
CA ARG A 104 14.14 2.01 13.69
C ARG A 104 13.74 3.08 14.71
N VAL A 105 12.65 2.85 15.44
CA VAL A 105 12.22 3.77 16.51
C VAL A 105 12.89 3.35 17.82
N VAL A 106 13.53 4.30 18.50
CA VAL A 106 14.24 4.08 19.77
C VAL A 106 13.65 4.99 20.85
N TYR A 107 13.39 4.42 22.02
CA TYR A 107 12.90 5.14 23.19
C TYR A 107 14.03 5.36 24.20
N VAL A 108 14.08 6.55 24.81
CA VAL A 108 15.10 6.90 25.81
C VAL A 108 14.71 6.42 27.20
N ASN A 109 13.43 6.49 27.56
CA ASN A 109 12.94 6.11 28.88
C ASN A 109 12.83 4.59 29.09
N ILE A 110 13.14 3.80 28.06
CA ILE A 110 13.25 2.36 28.15
C ILE A 110 14.75 2.08 28.06
N ASP A 111 15.36 1.86 29.22
CA ASP A 111 16.75 1.42 29.30
C ASP A 111 16.78 -0.04 28.86
N LEU A 112 16.77 -0.24 27.54
CA LEU A 112 17.03 -1.53 26.91
C LEU A 112 18.54 -1.59 26.73
N ASP A 113 19.23 -1.91 27.81
CA ASP A 113 20.54 -2.50 27.71
C ASP A 113 20.32 -3.98 27.37
N SER A 114 20.32 -4.30 26.07
CA SER A 114 20.06 -5.64 25.55
C SER A 114 21.10 -6.67 26.05
N ASP A 115 22.22 -6.19 26.59
CA ASP A 115 23.27 -7.00 27.18
C ASP A 115 22.91 -7.47 28.62
N THR A 116 21.83 -6.94 29.20
CA THR A 116 21.26 -7.43 30.46
C THR A 116 20.08 -8.38 30.20
N ASP A 117 19.95 -9.44 31.01
CA ASP A 117 18.84 -10.40 30.91
C ASP A 117 17.46 -9.72 30.93
N SER A 118 17.31 -8.68 31.75
CA SER A 118 16.09 -7.87 31.85
C SER A 118 15.81 -7.05 30.59
N GLY A 119 16.86 -6.45 29.99
CA GLY A 119 16.75 -5.69 28.74
C GLY A 119 16.43 -6.59 27.56
N TRP A 120 17.09 -7.76 27.44
CA TRP A 120 16.78 -8.78 26.43
C TRP A 120 15.33 -9.30 26.56
N MET A 121 14.87 -9.57 27.79
CA MET A 121 13.50 -10.02 28.04
C MET A 121 12.46 -8.96 27.66
N MET A 122 12.73 -7.69 28.00
CA MET A 122 11.87 -6.56 27.66
C MET A 122 11.83 -6.30 26.14
N GLU A 123 12.98 -6.40 25.45
CA GLU A 123 13.06 -6.31 24.00
C GLU A 123 12.26 -7.43 23.33
N SER A 124 12.45 -8.67 23.77
CA SER A 124 11.70 -9.83 23.28
C SER A 124 10.19 -9.67 23.46
N MET A 125 9.74 -9.14 24.61
CA MET A 125 8.33 -8.83 24.84
C MET A 125 7.81 -7.75 23.89
N LEU A 126 8.58 -6.70 23.63
CA LEU A 126 8.21 -5.64 22.70
C LEU A 126 8.13 -6.16 21.26
N GLU A 127 9.02 -7.05 20.84
CA GLU A 127 8.97 -7.71 19.54
C GLU A 127 7.70 -8.54 19.37
N VAL A 128 7.35 -9.36 20.37
CA VAL A 128 6.10 -10.15 20.38
C VAL A 128 4.88 -9.24 20.30
N ILE A 129 4.87 -8.12 21.03
CA ILE A 129 3.79 -7.14 21.00
C ILE A 129 3.67 -6.47 19.63
N ASP A 130 4.79 -6.03 19.05
CA ASP A 130 4.81 -5.40 17.72
C ASP A 130 4.38 -6.41 16.64
N GLU A 131 4.77 -7.68 16.76
CA GLU A 131 4.29 -8.75 15.88
C GLU A 131 2.78 -8.98 16.03
N HIS A 132 2.27 -9.03 17.27
CA HIS A 132 0.84 -9.17 17.53
C HIS A 132 0.03 -8.04 16.89
N PHE A 133 0.47 -6.78 17.07
CA PHE A 133 -0.18 -5.62 16.44
C PHE A 133 -0.10 -5.67 14.91
N SER A 134 1.04 -6.07 14.35
CA SER A 134 1.18 -6.23 12.91
C SER A 134 0.20 -7.25 12.34
N ARG A 135 0.04 -8.39 13.01
CA ARG A 135 -0.91 -9.44 12.66
C ARG A 135 -2.36 -8.94 12.79
N GLN A 136 -2.69 -8.24 13.87
CA GLN A 136 -4.03 -7.69 14.11
C GLN A 136 -4.42 -6.63 13.07
N ILE A 137 -3.55 -5.65 12.80
CA ILE A 137 -3.80 -4.61 11.78
C ILE A 137 -3.95 -5.23 10.39
N SER A 138 -3.13 -6.23 10.09
CA SER A 138 -3.23 -6.95 8.82
C SER A 138 -4.57 -7.68 8.70
N ALA A 139 -5.03 -8.33 9.77
CA ALA A 139 -6.33 -9.00 9.81
C ALA A 139 -7.50 -8.01 9.68
N ASP A 140 -7.46 -6.88 10.38
CA ASP A 140 -8.51 -5.87 10.32
C ASP A 140 -8.53 -5.13 8.99
N THR A 141 -7.37 -4.83 8.41
CA THR A 141 -7.25 -4.28 7.06
C THR A 141 -7.85 -5.26 6.04
N LEU A 142 -7.48 -6.54 6.11
CA LEU A 142 -8.02 -7.56 5.22
C LEU A 142 -9.54 -7.71 5.37
N ARG A 143 -10.05 -7.67 6.62
CA ARG A 143 -11.49 -7.71 6.92
C ARG A 143 -12.22 -6.50 6.33
N SER A 144 -11.65 -5.30 6.49
CA SER A 144 -12.18 -4.06 5.94
C SER A 144 -12.22 -4.08 4.41
N MET A 145 -11.10 -4.45 3.77
CA MET A 145 -11.03 -4.60 2.31
C MET A 145 -11.99 -5.67 1.79
N THR A 146 -12.12 -6.79 2.50
CA THR A 146 -13.06 -7.86 2.17
C THR A 146 -14.51 -7.35 2.21
N LYS A 147 -14.89 -6.63 3.26
CA LYS A 147 -16.21 -6.01 3.37
C LYS A 147 -16.44 -5.01 2.23
N ASN A 148 -15.46 -4.13 2.01
CA ASN A 148 -15.54 -3.11 0.98
C ASN A 148 -15.70 -3.71 -0.44
N ALA A 149 -15.02 -4.83 -0.74
CA ALA A 149 -15.19 -5.56 -1.99
C ALA A 149 -16.61 -6.16 -2.13
N ARG A 150 -17.15 -6.75 -1.05
CA ARG A 150 -18.51 -7.31 -1.01
C ARG A 150 -19.60 -6.24 -1.15
N ASP A 151 -19.33 -5.04 -0.65
CA ASP A 151 -20.21 -3.87 -0.80
C ASP A 151 -20.09 -3.22 -2.21
N GLY A 152 -19.21 -3.75 -3.07
CA GLY A 152 -18.99 -3.28 -4.44
C GLY A 152 -18.13 -2.02 -4.55
N PHE A 153 -17.38 -1.66 -3.51
CA PHE A 153 -16.46 -0.53 -3.57
C PHE A 153 -15.09 -0.93 -4.12
N PHE A 154 -14.42 0.04 -4.71
CA PHE A 154 -13.06 -0.08 -5.23
C PHE A 154 -12.04 0.04 -4.09
N ASN A 155 -11.29 -1.04 -3.84
CA ASN A 155 -10.25 -1.12 -2.80
C ASN A 155 -8.94 -0.40 -3.15
N GLY A 156 -8.89 0.36 -4.25
CA GLY A 156 -7.69 1.04 -4.72
C GLY A 156 -6.82 0.19 -5.65
N GLY A 157 -5.62 0.67 -5.93
CA GLY A 157 -4.73 0.11 -6.96
C GLY A 157 -4.88 0.82 -8.30
N ARG A 158 -4.35 0.21 -9.38
CA ARG A 158 -4.47 0.75 -10.73
C ARG A 158 -5.92 0.61 -11.19
N VAL A 159 -6.55 1.74 -11.53
CA VAL A 159 -7.90 1.75 -12.08
C VAL A 159 -7.89 1.04 -13.44
N PRO A 160 -8.82 0.10 -13.70
CA PRO A 160 -8.93 -0.55 -15.00
C PRO A 160 -9.21 0.48 -16.12
N PHE A 161 -8.60 0.27 -17.28
CA PHE A 161 -8.85 1.11 -18.46
C PHE A 161 -10.31 0.98 -18.89
N GLY A 162 -11.00 2.07 -19.22
CA GLY A 162 -12.45 2.12 -19.42
C GLY A 162 -13.25 2.63 -18.22
N TYR A 163 -12.61 2.75 -17.04
CA TYR A 163 -13.26 3.17 -15.80
C TYR A 163 -12.54 4.30 -15.09
N SER A 164 -13.29 5.09 -14.33
CA SER A 164 -12.78 6.06 -13.35
C SER A 164 -13.18 5.62 -11.94
N ALA A 165 -12.39 6.00 -10.93
CA ALA A 165 -12.69 5.73 -9.53
C ALA A 165 -13.25 7.00 -8.87
N VAL A 166 -14.56 7.06 -8.69
CA VAL A 166 -15.28 8.23 -8.18
C VAL A 166 -15.52 8.09 -6.67
N PRO A 167 -15.30 9.14 -5.87
CA PRO A 167 -15.59 9.12 -4.43
C PRO A 167 -17.08 8.92 -4.13
N GLU A 168 -17.37 8.08 -3.14
CA GLU A 168 -18.67 7.91 -2.50
C GLU A 168 -18.46 7.93 -0.98
N GLY A 169 -18.61 9.12 -0.39
CA GLY A 169 -18.18 9.38 0.99
C GLY A 169 -16.68 9.16 1.17
N LYS A 170 -16.30 8.28 2.11
CA LYS A 170 -14.89 7.90 2.36
C LYS A 170 -14.38 6.77 1.45
N ARG A 171 -15.24 6.21 0.60
CA ARG A 171 -14.96 5.05 -0.27
C ARG A 171 -14.96 5.51 -1.74
N LYS A 172 -14.64 4.61 -2.66
CA LYS A 172 -14.66 4.88 -4.11
C LYS A 172 -15.43 3.79 -4.83
N ARG A 173 -16.13 4.12 -5.91
CA ARG A 173 -16.72 3.15 -6.85
C ARG A 173 -16.14 3.35 -8.24
N LEU A 174 -16.20 2.29 -9.04
CA LEU A 174 -15.88 2.38 -10.46
C LEU A 174 -17.08 2.92 -11.21
N THR A 175 -16.83 3.85 -12.13
CA THR A 175 -17.82 4.39 -13.06
C THR A 175 -17.24 4.40 -14.46
N ILE A 176 -18.07 4.25 -15.48
CA ILE A 176 -17.60 4.20 -16.86
C ILE A 176 -16.95 5.54 -17.25
N LEU A 177 -15.79 5.46 -17.89
CA LEU A 177 -15.16 6.59 -18.57
C LEU A 177 -15.32 6.36 -20.07
N GLU A 178 -16.28 7.05 -20.67
CA GLU A 178 -16.84 6.67 -21.98
C GLU A 178 -15.80 6.64 -23.12
N ASP A 179 -14.89 7.61 -23.18
CA ASP A 179 -13.83 7.67 -24.20
C ASP A 179 -12.95 6.42 -24.21
N GLU A 180 -12.62 5.90 -23.02
CA GLU A 180 -11.83 4.68 -22.90
C GLU A 180 -12.70 3.43 -23.05
N ALA A 181 -13.95 3.47 -22.57
CA ALA A 181 -14.88 2.38 -22.66
C ALA A 181 -15.22 2.05 -24.12
N GLN A 182 -15.29 3.04 -25.00
CA GLN A 182 -15.49 2.82 -26.43
C GLN A 182 -14.36 1.98 -27.04
N ILE A 183 -13.11 2.22 -26.64
CA ILE A 183 -11.96 1.43 -27.08
C ILE A 183 -12.03 0.01 -26.53
N VAL A 184 -12.52 -0.17 -25.28
CA VAL A 184 -12.75 -1.49 -24.72
C VAL A 184 -13.81 -2.25 -25.53
N ARG A 185 -14.95 -1.62 -25.86
CA ARG A 185 -15.99 -2.24 -26.71
C ARG A 185 -15.43 -2.64 -28.07
N GLU A 186 -14.68 -1.75 -28.73
CA GLU A 186 -13.99 -2.03 -29.99
C GLU A 186 -13.05 -3.24 -29.89
N ILE A 187 -12.29 -3.37 -28.80
CA ILE A 187 -11.40 -4.54 -28.57
C ILE A 187 -12.20 -5.84 -28.53
N PHE A 188 -13.32 -5.88 -27.82
CA PHE A 188 -14.17 -7.07 -27.72
C PHE A 188 -14.81 -7.38 -29.08
N ASP A 189 -15.38 -6.39 -29.75
CA ASP A 189 -16.03 -6.54 -31.06
C ASP A 189 -15.06 -7.08 -32.11
N LEU A 190 -13.86 -6.52 -32.22
CA LEU A 190 -12.84 -6.98 -33.17
C LEU A 190 -12.41 -8.42 -32.88
N TYR A 191 -12.29 -8.80 -31.59
CA TYR A 191 -11.89 -10.15 -31.23
C TYR A 191 -12.96 -11.20 -31.56
N VAL A 192 -14.22 -10.89 -31.22
CA VAL A 192 -15.39 -11.71 -31.54
C VAL A 192 -15.57 -11.83 -33.06
N ALA A 193 -15.27 -10.78 -33.82
CA ALA A 193 -15.26 -10.80 -35.28
C ALA A 193 -14.15 -11.65 -35.92
N GLY A 194 -13.29 -12.30 -35.12
CA GLY A 194 -12.26 -13.21 -35.61
C GLY A 194 -10.83 -12.68 -35.50
N MET A 195 -10.63 -11.42 -35.12
CA MET A 195 -9.30 -10.82 -35.14
C MET A 195 -8.43 -11.34 -33.98
N GLY A 196 -7.16 -11.63 -34.27
CA GLY A 196 -6.18 -12.02 -33.26
C GLY A 196 -5.66 -10.83 -32.44
N CYS A 197 -5.29 -11.05 -31.18
CA CYS A 197 -4.86 -9.98 -30.26
C CYS A 197 -3.69 -9.11 -30.77
N LYS A 198 -2.80 -9.69 -31.58
CA LYS A 198 -1.69 -8.94 -32.21
C LYS A 198 -2.20 -7.94 -33.24
N LEU A 199 -3.14 -8.36 -34.10
CA LEU A 199 -3.71 -7.51 -35.14
C LEU A 199 -4.57 -6.40 -34.53
N ILE A 200 -5.37 -6.73 -33.51
CA ILE A 200 -6.14 -5.72 -32.75
C ILE A 200 -5.21 -4.64 -32.20
N ALA A 201 -4.08 -5.04 -31.57
CA ALA A 201 -3.13 -4.07 -31.06
C ALA A 201 -2.52 -3.18 -32.15
N VAL A 202 -2.23 -3.72 -33.34
CA VAL A 202 -1.72 -2.94 -34.48
C VAL A 202 -2.76 -1.94 -34.95
N GLN A 203 -4.00 -2.40 -35.21
CA GLN A 203 -5.10 -1.55 -35.67
C GLN A 203 -5.37 -0.38 -34.70
N LEU A 204 -5.46 -0.65 -33.39
CA LEU A 204 -5.66 0.41 -32.40
C LEU A 204 -4.53 1.45 -32.43
N ASN A 205 -3.29 1.01 -32.60
CA ASN A 205 -2.14 1.91 -32.64
C ASN A 205 -2.08 2.75 -33.93
N GLU A 206 -2.49 2.17 -35.07
CA GLU A 206 -2.58 2.87 -36.36
C GLU A 206 -3.70 3.90 -36.36
N SER A 207 -4.83 3.59 -35.73
CA SER A 207 -5.95 4.52 -35.51
C SER A 207 -5.73 5.50 -34.35
N THR A 208 -4.51 5.58 -33.80
CA THR A 208 -4.12 6.49 -32.70
C THR A 208 -4.92 6.34 -31.39
N ARG A 209 -5.56 5.18 -31.18
CA ARG A 209 -6.31 4.83 -29.95
C ARG A 209 -5.35 4.43 -28.82
N LEU A 210 -4.66 5.41 -28.26
CA LEU A 210 -3.69 5.21 -27.18
C LEU A 210 -4.37 4.91 -25.83
N ARG A 211 -3.62 4.28 -24.91
CA ARG A 211 -4.05 4.09 -23.52
C ARG A 211 -3.95 5.38 -22.72
N ARG A 212 -4.51 5.40 -21.51
CA ARG A 212 -4.48 6.56 -20.58
C ARG A 212 -3.08 7.11 -20.30
N ASP A 213 -2.04 6.28 -20.40
CA ASP A 213 -0.64 6.67 -20.22
C ASP A 213 0.04 7.11 -21.53
N PHE A 214 -0.73 7.38 -22.58
CA PHE A 214 -0.29 7.72 -23.94
C PHE A 214 0.61 6.66 -24.60
N LYS A 215 0.60 5.42 -24.08
CA LYS A 215 1.38 4.32 -24.64
C LYS A 215 0.55 3.46 -25.57
N LYS A 216 1.23 2.88 -26.55
CA LYS A 216 0.70 1.92 -27.52
C LYS A 216 0.18 0.64 -26.86
N TRP A 217 -0.78 0.00 -27.52
CA TRP A 217 -1.27 -1.34 -27.22
C TRP A 217 -0.27 -2.40 -27.67
N ASN A 218 -0.24 -3.52 -26.95
CA ASN A 218 0.47 -4.72 -27.37
C ASN A 218 -0.44 -5.94 -27.19
N LYS A 219 -0.07 -7.07 -27.81
CA LYS A 219 -0.87 -8.31 -27.79
C LYS A 219 -1.22 -8.78 -26.38
N ASN A 220 -0.31 -8.61 -25.40
CA ASN A 220 -0.51 -9.09 -24.04
C ASN A 220 -1.51 -8.21 -23.28
N LEU A 221 -1.48 -6.90 -23.52
CA LEU A 221 -2.44 -5.97 -22.94
C LEU A 221 -3.84 -6.18 -23.51
N VAL A 222 -3.97 -6.39 -24.83
CA VAL A 222 -5.25 -6.75 -25.45
C VAL A 222 -5.79 -8.05 -24.86
N ALA A 223 -4.95 -9.10 -24.78
CA ALA A 223 -5.35 -10.36 -24.17
C ALA A 223 -5.71 -10.22 -22.69
N ALA A 224 -5.00 -9.37 -21.94
CA ALA A 224 -5.31 -9.08 -20.53
C ALA A 224 -6.66 -8.34 -20.39
N THR A 225 -6.98 -7.41 -21.30
CA THR A 225 -8.27 -6.72 -21.35
C THR A 225 -9.41 -7.71 -21.61
N LEU A 226 -9.29 -8.54 -22.65
CA LEU A 226 -10.31 -9.51 -23.04
C LEU A 226 -10.59 -10.59 -21.97
N LYS A 227 -9.63 -10.88 -21.09
CA LYS A 227 -9.76 -11.85 -19.99
C LYS A 227 -10.20 -11.25 -18.66
N ASN A 228 -10.39 -9.94 -18.60
CA ASN A 228 -10.67 -9.25 -17.35
C ASN A 228 -12.18 -9.13 -17.11
N GLU A 229 -12.70 -9.93 -16.19
CA GLU A 229 -14.12 -9.94 -15.79
C GLU A 229 -14.61 -8.58 -15.22
N VAL A 230 -13.72 -7.63 -14.93
CA VAL A 230 -14.13 -6.29 -14.49
C VAL A 230 -15.04 -5.61 -15.51
N TYR A 231 -14.88 -5.91 -16.79
CA TYR A 231 -15.66 -5.31 -17.87
C TYR A 231 -17.13 -5.72 -17.88
N THR A 232 -17.51 -6.77 -17.14
CA THR A 232 -18.91 -7.18 -16.94
C THR A 232 -19.54 -6.58 -15.67
N GLY A 233 -18.87 -5.60 -15.05
CA GLY A 233 -19.37 -4.89 -13.86
C GLY A 233 -19.08 -5.59 -12.54
N LYS A 234 -18.16 -6.57 -12.55
CA LYS A 234 -17.79 -7.38 -11.39
C LYS A 234 -16.47 -6.91 -10.76
N THR A 235 -16.46 -6.72 -9.44
CA THR A 235 -15.22 -6.60 -8.68
C THR A 235 -14.73 -7.99 -8.29
N ILE A 236 -13.47 -8.30 -8.61
CA ILE A 236 -12.78 -9.50 -8.11
C ILE A 236 -11.77 -9.11 -7.05
N PHE A 237 -11.97 -9.61 -5.83
CA PHE A 237 -11.02 -9.46 -4.72
C PHE A 237 -10.50 -10.82 -4.25
N ASN A 238 -9.34 -10.81 -3.58
CA ASN A 238 -8.66 -12.01 -3.08
C ASN A 238 -8.29 -13.03 -4.18
N ARG A 239 -7.99 -12.57 -5.40
CA ARG A 239 -7.55 -13.43 -6.52
C ARG A 239 -6.13 -13.98 -6.33
N THR A 240 -5.22 -13.15 -5.85
CA THR A 240 -3.79 -13.47 -5.74
C THR A 240 -3.35 -13.43 -4.28
N ASN A 241 -2.52 -14.39 -3.87
CA ASN A 241 -1.87 -14.33 -2.59
C ASN A 241 -0.71 -13.33 -2.65
N HIS A 242 -0.79 -12.25 -1.86
CA HIS A 242 0.23 -11.20 -1.86
C HIS A 242 1.61 -11.66 -1.37
N LEU A 243 1.69 -12.75 -0.60
CA LEU A 243 2.96 -13.30 -0.10
C LEU A 243 3.66 -14.17 -1.14
N THR A 244 2.89 -14.95 -1.91
CA THR A 244 3.46 -15.96 -2.83
C THR A 244 3.31 -15.59 -4.30
N GLY A 245 2.53 -14.55 -4.62
CA GLY A 245 2.18 -14.19 -6.00
C GLY A 245 1.27 -15.20 -6.69
N LYS A 246 0.93 -16.32 -6.05
CA LYS A 246 0.13 -17.40 -6.66
C LYS A 246 -1.35 -17.02 -6.70
N ILE A 247 -2.02 -17.38 -7.79
CA ILE A 247 -3.46 -17.26 -7.95
C ILE A 247 -4.14 -18.26 -7.00
N ARG A 248 -5.12 -17.79 -6.22
CA ARG A 248 -5.92 -18.62 -5.32
C ARG A 248 -6.98 -19.39 -6.11
N PRO A 249 -7.47 -20.55 -5.61
CA PRO A 249 -8.64 -21.20 -6.19
C PRO A 249 -9.83 -20.25 -6.30
N ARG A 250 -10.60 -20.32 -7.39
CA ARG A 250 -11.73 -19.40 -7.69
C ARG A 250 -12.76 -19.33 -6.56
N LYS A 251 -13.01 -20.44 -5.84
CA LYS A 251 -13.91 -20.48 -4.67
C LYS A 251 -13.52 -19.52 -3.52
N ASN A 252 -12.26 -19.10 -3.46
CA ASN A 252 -11.76 -18.17 -2.45
C ASN A 252 -11.81 -16.71 -2.92
N TRP A 253 -12.20 -16.47 -4.17
CA TRP A 253 -12.33 -15.14 -4.73
C TRP A 253 -13.64 -14.54 -4.23
N ILE A 254 -13.61 -13.24 -4.02
CA ILE A 254 -14.81 -12.46 -3.74
C ILE A 254 -15.19 -11.81 -5.05
N ILE A 255 -16.26 -12.30 -5.66
CA ILE A 255 -16.80 -11.79 -6.93
C ILE A 255 -18.11 -11.10 -6.58
N THR A 256 -18.24 -9.82 -6.94
CA THR A 256 -19.37 -8.98 -6.53
C THR A 256 -19.77 -8.08 -7.68
N GLN A 257 -21.06 -8.05 -8.02
CA GLN A 257 -21.59 -7.05 -8.95
C GLN A 257 -21.52 -5.69 -8.29
N SER A 258 -20.78 -4.76 -8.89
CA SER A 258 -20.29 -3.58 -8.16
C SER A 258 -20.38 -2.27 -8.91
N HIS A 259 -20.36 -2.31 -10.25
CA HIS A 259 -20.34 -1.12 -11.09
C HIS A 259 -20.98 -1.39 -12.46
N PRO A 260 -21.29 -0.34 -13.26
CA PRO A 260 -21.85 -0.53 -14.59
C PRO A 260 -20.91 -1.35 -15.50
N ALA A 261 -21.48 -2.30 -16.24
CA ALA A 261 -20.74 -3.10 -17.20
C ALA A 261 -20.44 -2.29 -18.47
N ILE A 262 -19.23 -2.46 -19.01
CA ILE A 262 -18.87 -1.95 -20.35
C ILE A 262 -19.27 -2.97 -21.42
N ILE A 263 -19.17 -4.26 -21.09
CA ILE A 263 -19.43 -5.40 -21.96
C ILE A 263 -20.49 -6.28 -21.32
N GLU A 264 -21.46 -6.73 -22.11
CA GLU A 264 -22.45 -7.70 -21.67
C GLU A 264 -21.81 -9.05 -21.33
N GLU A 265 -22.37 -9.75 -20.34
CA GLU A 265 -21.82 -11.03 -19.90
C GLU A 265 -21.75 -12.05 -21.03
N GLU A 266 -22.71 -12.04 -21.96
CA GLU A 266 -22.75 -12.93 -23.13
C GLU A 266 -21.54 -12.72 -24.06
N ILE A 267 -21.22 -11.47 -24.40
CA ILE A 267 -20.06 -11.11 -25.24
C ILE A 267 -18.76 -11.53 -24.55
N PHE A 268 -18.68 -11.33 -23.22
CA PHE A 268 -17.51 -11.73 -22.45
C PHE A 268 -17.32 -13.25 -22.43
N MET A 269 -18.39 -14.01 -22.23
CA MET A 269 -18.36 -15.47 -22.23
C MET A 269 -17.97 -16.01 -23.61
N ARG A 270 -18.56 -15.47 -24.70
CA ARG A 270 -18.18 -15.83 -26.07
C ARG A 270 -16.70 -15.55 -26.35
N THR A 271 -16.19 -14.45 -25.82
CA THR A 271 -14.75 -14.11 -25.90
C THR A 271 -13.87 -15.17 -25.21
N GLN A 272 -14.30 -15.69 -24.05
CA GLN A 272 -13.54 -16.73 -23.34
C GLN A 272 -13.56 -18.06 -24.10
N GLU A 273 -14.71 -18.47 -24.66
CA GLU A 273 -14.83 -19.66 -25.51
C GLU A 273 -13.88 -19.57 -26.72
N LEU A 274 -13.85 -18.43 -27.41
CA LEU A 274 -12.93 -18.20 -28.53
C LEU A 274 -11.45 -18.29 -28.12
N PHE A 275 -11.09 -17.97 -26.87
CA PHE A 275 -9.74 -18.21 -26.37
C PHE A 275 -9.43 -19.70 -26.20
N GLU A 276 -10.40 -20.50 -25.77
CA GLU A 276 -10.27 -21.94 -25.60
C GLU A 276 -10.20 -22.65 -26.96
N GLU A 277 -11.06 -22.27 -27.91
CA GLU A 277 -11.06 -22.79 -29.28
C GLU A 277 -9.72 -22.53 -30.01
N ARG A 278 -9.12 -21.35 -29.77
CA ARG A 278 -7.83 -20.95 -30.37
C ARG A 278 -6.61 -21.43 -29.59
N ALA A 279 -6.80 -22.02 -28.41
CA ALA A 279 -5.69 -22.58 -27.65
C ALA A 279 -5.13 -23.78 -28.44
N PRO A 280 -3.81 -23.84 -28.69
CA PRO A 280 -3.24 -24.99 -29.36
C PRO A 280 -3.56 -26.25 -28.56
N SER A 281 -4.22 -27.22 -29.20
CA SER A 281 -4.41 -28.56 -28.65
C SER A 281 -3.03 -29.09 -28.26
N GLY A 282 -2.87 -29.58 -27.03
CA GLY A 282 -1.59 -29.82 -26.36
C GLY A 282 -0.61 -30.85 -26.96
N ASN A 283 -0.61 -31.08 -28.27
CA ASN A 283 0.27 -32.01 -28.98
C ASN A 283 1.38 -31.35 -29.81
N GLY A 284 1.60 -30.04 -29.70
CA GLY A 284 2.67 -29.33 -30.41
C GLY A 284 3.91 -29.11 -29.54
N GLY A 285 4.67 -30.17 -29.23
CA GLY A 285 6.01 -30.01 -28.66
C GLY A 285 6.87 -29.14 -29.57
N SER A 286 7.47 -28.08 -29.02
CA SER A 286 8.44 -27.25 -29.76
C SER A 286 9.61 -28.14 -30.20
N PRO A 287 10.01 -28.12 -31.49
CA PRO A 287 11.29 -28.69 -31.87
C PRO A 287 12.37 -27.84 -31.21
N HIS A 288 13.16 -28.46 -30.33
CA HIS A 288 14.40 -27.86 -29.86
C HIS A 288 15.26 -27.54 -31.08
N SER A 289 15.55 -26.25 -31.27
CA SER A 289 16.59 -25.80 -32.18
C SER A 289 17.95 -26.27 -31.64
N GLN A 290 18.61 -27.13 -32.40
CA GLN A 290 20.07 -27.34 -32.30
C GLN A 290 20.82 -26.10 -32.78
#